data_AF-A0A7C6F2T5-F1
#
_entry.id   AF-A0A7C6F2T5-F1
#
_cell.length_a   1.000
_cell.length_b   1.000
_cell.length_c   1.000
_cell.angle_alpha   90.00
_cell.angle_beta   90.00
_cell.angle_gamma   90.00
#
_symmetry.space_group_name_H-M   'P 1'
#
loop_
_entity.id
_entity.type
_entity.pdbx_description
1 polymer ?
#
loop_
_entity_poly.entity_id
_entity_poly.type
_entity_poly.pdbx_seq_one_letter_code
_entity_poly.pdbx_strand_id
1 'polypeptide(L)'
;MISPSFLVFWLRGIGGQAWVEGKDLVLVFPREPDKDVLDLFRKHKRGIVALLRQRGQTSPKWPKPGNESPATSENRQPEAKCDSVS
;
A
#
# COMPACT_ATOMS: atom_id res chain seq x y z
N MET A 1 28.93 11.05 -2.79
CA MET A 1 27.99 10.42 -1.83
C MET A 1 26.65 10.23 -2.53
N ILE A 2 26.10 9.02 -2.56
CA ILE A 2 24.77 8.78 -3.17
C ILE A 2 23.70 9.24 -2.16
N SER A 3 22.75 10.06 -2.61
CA SER A 3 21.70 10.60 -1.73
C SER A 3 20.48 9.68 -1.68
N PRO A 4 19.74 9.63 -0.56
CA PRO A 4 18.47 8.87 -0.47
C PRO A 4 17.45 9.29 -1.54
N SER A 5 17.42 10.59 -1.89
CA SER A 5 16.53 11.12 -2.91
C SER A 5 16.86 10.59 -4.30
N PHE A 6 18.16 10.44 -4.62
CA PHE A 6 18.60 9.87 -5.89
C PHE A 6 18.17 8.41 -6.02
N LEU A 7 18.27 7.62 -4.95
CA LEU A 7 17.85 6.21 -4.97
C LEU A 7 16.35 6.04 -5.26
N VAL A 8 15.50 6.85 -4.64
CA VAL A 8 14.06 6.83 -4.90
C VAL A 8 13.75 7.30 -6.33
N PHE A 9 14.46 8.32 -6.82
CA PHE A 9 14.32 8.80 -8.20
C PHE A 9 14.74 7.75 -9.23
N TRP A 10 15.91 7.13 -9.03
CA TRP A 10 16.43 6.07 -9.91
C TRP A 10 15.49 4.87 -9.96
N LEU A 11 15.00 4.41 -8.78
CA LEU A 11 14.02 3.33 -8.71
C LEU A 11 12.76 3.63 -9.52
N ARG A 12 12.24 4.85 -9.42
CA ARG A 12 11.10 5.29 -10.22
C ARG A 12 11.42 5.37 -11.71
N GLY A 13 12.63 5.81 -12.06
CA GLY A 13 13.10 5.91 -13.44
C GLY A 13 13.16 4.56 -14.16
N ILE A 14 13.44 3.48 -13.44
CA ILE A 14 13.40 2.12 -14.00
C ILE A 14 11.99 1.50 -13.99
N GLY A 15 10.97 2.17 -13.45
CA GLY A 15 9.60 1.65 -13.31
C GLY A 15 9.29 0.99 -11.96
N GLY A 16 10.18 1.12 -10.98
CA GLY A 16 9.97 0.65 -9.62
C GLY A 16 9.19 1.63 -8.75
N GLN A 17 8.81 1.16 -7.57
CA GLN A 17 8.04 1.93 -6.59
C GLN A 17 8.64 1.77 -5.19
N ALA A 18 8.52 2.80 -4.36
CA ALA A 18 8.94 2.76 -2.96
C ALA A 18 7.93 3.46 -2.07
N TRP A 19 7.65 2.89 -0.91
CA TRP A 19 6.81 3.50 0.12
C TRP A 19 7.22 3.04 1.51
N VAL A 20 6.67 3.71 2.52
CA VAL A 20 6.88 3.34 3.92
C VAL A 20 5.61 2.70 4.48
N GLU A 21 5.78 1.52 5.06
CA GLU A 21 4.73 0.79 5.77
C GLU A 21 5.14 0.63 7.23
N GLY A 22 4.52 1.40 8.12
CA GLY A 22 4.95 1.47 9.52
C GLY A 22 6.42 1.90 9.62
N LYS A 23 7.30 1.00 10.10
CA LYS A 23 8.76 1.22 10.21
C LYS A 23 9.56 0.64 9.05
N ASP A 24 8.87 -0.05 8.13
CA ASP A 24 9.50 -0.77 7.04
C ASP A 24 9.50 0.03 5.74
N LEU A 25 10.58 -0.17 4.99
CA LEU A 25 10.76 0.39 3.66
C LEU A 25 10.40 -0.71 2.67
N VAL A 26 9.36 -0.49 1.88
CA VAL A 26 8.95 -1.41 0.84
C VAL A 26 9.47 -0.89 -0.50
N LEU A 27 10.16 -1.75 -1.24
CA LEU A 27 10.74 -1.46 -2.54
C LEU A 27 10.21 -2.49 -3.54
N VAL A 28 9.56 -2.04 -4.60
CA VAL A 28 9.12 -2.87 -5.71
C VAL A 28 10.01 -2.57 -6.90
N PHE A 29 10.72 -3.58 -7.36
CA PHE A 29 11.56 -3.50 -8.55
C PHE A 29 10.84 -4.20 -9.72
N PRO A 30 10.90 -3.64 -10.94
CA PRO A 30 10.27 -4.25 -12.12
C PRO A 30 11.04 -5.47 -12.63
N ARG A 31 12.29 -5.63 -12.20
CA ARG A 31 13.16 -6.78 -12.45
C ARG A 31 13.97 -7.06 -11.19
N GLU A 32 14.52 -8.26 -11.08
CA GLU A 32 15.37 -8.63 -9.94
C GLU A 32 16.59 -7.69 -9.85
N PRO A 33 16.75 -6.94 -8.75
CA PRO A 33 17.86 -6.02 -8.59
C PRO A 33 19.13 -6.76 -8.17
N ASP A 34 20.29 -6.26 -8.61
CA ASP A 34 21.58 -6.75 -8.15
C ASP A 34 21.76 -6.60 -6.63
N LYS A 35 22.58 -7.47 -6.06
CA LYS A 35 22.90 -7.47 -4.63
C LYS A 35 23.47 -6.13 -4.17
N ASP A 36 24.28 -5.48 -5.00
CA ASP A 36 24.90 -4.19 -4.70
C ASP A 36 23.85 -3.06 -4.64
N VAL A 37 22.81 -3.14 -5.48
CA VAL A 37 21.69 -2.21 -5.45
C VAL A 37 20.94 -2.39 -4.12
N LEU A 38 20.61 -3.63 -3.74
CA LEU A 38 19.94 -3.91 -2.48
C LEU A 38 20.76 -3.44 -1.27
N ASP A 39 22.08 -3.61 -1.28
CA ASP A 39 22.96 -3.15 -0.20
C ASP A 39 22.97 -1.62 -0.09
N LEU A 40 22.98 -0.94 -1.24
CA LEU A 40 22.89 0.52 -1.30
C LEU A 40 21.58 1.05 -0.70
N PHE A 41 20.45 0.42 -1.02
CA PHE A 41 19.16 0.76 -0.39
C PHE A 41 19.16 0.46 1.12
N ARG A 42 19.80 -0.63 1.57
CA ARG A 42 19.95 -0.95 3.01
C ARG A 42 20.77 0.09 3.75
N LYS A 43 21.94 0.47 3.21
CA LYS A 43 22.83 1.48 3.78
C LYS A 43 22.13 2.83 3.95
N HIS A 44 21.25 3.17 3.01
CA HIS A 44 20.48 4.41 3.02
C HIS A 44 19.05 4.27 3.58
N LYS A 45 18.65 3.10 4.13
CA LYS A 45 17.27 2.81 4.56
C LYS A 45 16.69 3.92 5.43
N ARG A 46 17.42 4.36 6.47
CA ARG A 46 16.93 5.40 7.41
C ARG A 46 16.65 6.73 6.71
N GLY A 47 17.54 7.14 5.79
CA GLY A 47 17.37 8.37 5.01
C GLY A 47 16.22 8.27 4.01
N ILE A 48 16.05 7.11 3.37
CA ILE A 48 14.96 6.87 2.42
C ILE A 48 13.61 6.88 3.16
N VAL A 49 13.51 6.19 4.30
CA VAL A 49 12.30 6.19 5.14
C VAL A 49 11.94 7.59 5.60
N ALA A 50 12.91 8.37 6.08
CA ALA A 50 12.68 9.76 6.48
C ALA A 50 12.16 10.61 5.30
N LEU A 51 12.80 10.49 4.13
CA LEU A 51 12.41 11.19 2.91
C LEU A 51 10.98 10.84 2.47
N LEU A 52 10.64 9.54 2.40
CA LEU A 52 9.33 9.08 1.95
C LEU A 52 8.22 9.48 2.94
N ARG A 53 8.50 9.45 4.24
CA ARG A 53 7.58 9.96 5.28
C ARG A 53 7.34 11.46 5.15
N GLN A 54 8.39 12.24 4.92
CA GLN A 54 8.26 13.70 4.69
C GLN A 54 7.42 14.01 3.45
N ARG A 55 7.47 13.16 2.43
CA ARG A 55 6.67 13.30 1.20
C ARG A 55 5.25 12.73 1.32
N GLY A 56 4.88 12.15 2.46
CA GLY A 56 3.60 11.47 2.62
C GLY A 56 3.44 10.22 1.75
N GLN A 57 4.54 9.65 1.24
CA GLN A 57 4.54 8.39 0.48
C GLN A 57 4.51 7.20 1.44
N THR A 58 3.40 7.10 2.16
CA THR A 58 3.03 5.93 2.94
C THR A 58 2.30 4.93 2.07
N SER A 59 2.23 3.67 2.53
CA SER A 59 1.64 2.55 1.79
C SER A 59 0.43 2.98 0.97
N PRO A 60 0.41 2.73 -0.36
CA PRO A 60 -0.78 3.00 -1.15
C PRO A 60 -1.94 2.28 -0.45
N LYS A 61 -3.07 2.97 -0.25
CA LYS A 61 -4.32 2.35 0.18
C LYS A 61 -4.68 1.32 -0.90
N TRP A 62 -4.10 0.14 -0.84
CA TRP A 62 -4.64 -1.02 -1.52
C TRP A 62 -6.06 -1.15 -1.01
N PRO A 63 -7.08 -1.17 -1.88
CA PRO A 63 -8.42 -1.53 -1.43
C PRO A 63 -8.26 -2.91 -0.79
N LYS A 64 -8.54 -3.02 0.51
CA LYS A 64 -8.51 -4.31 1.19
C LYS A 64 -9.41 -5.25 0.38
N PRO A 65 -8.91 -6.37 -0.17
CA PRO A 65 -9.79 -7.43 -0.62
C PRO A 65 -10.41 -8.02 0.65
N GLY A 66 -11.57 -7.51 1.04
CA GLY A 66 -12.19 -7.84 2.33
C GLY A 66 -13.02 -6.75 2.99
N ASN A 67 -13.32 -5.62 2.33
CA ASN A 67 -14.60 -4.95 2.59
C ASN A 67 -15.70 -5.74 1.86
N GLU A 68 -15.89 -6.98 2.32
CA GLU A 68 -17.20 -7.61 2.25
C GLU A 68 -18.17 -6.56 2.81
N SER A 69 -19.22 -6.26 2.04
CA SER A 69 -20.32 -5.41 2.47
C SER A 69 -20.66 -5.70 3.93
N PRO A 70 -21.15 -4.72 4.72
CA PRO A 70 -21.99 -5.10 5.84
C PRO A 70 -23.17 -5.86 5.22
N ALA A 71 -23.06 -7.19 5.16
CA ALA A 71 -24.20 -8.06 5.20
C ALA A 71 -24.81 -7.77 6.55
N THR A 72 -25.70 -6.76 6.57
CA THR A 72 -26.66 -6.57 7.62
C THR A 72 -27.41 -7.89 7.69
N SER A 73 -26.95 -8.73 8.61
CA SER A 73 -27.69 -9.80 9.23
C SER A 73 -28.94 -9.18 9.85
N GLU A 74 -29.93 -8.80 9.04
CA GLU A 74 -31.28 -8.50 9.47
C GLU A 74 -32.15 -9.71 9.15
N ASN A 75 -31.91 -10.75 9.94
CA ASN A 75 -32.96 -11.70 10.28
C ASN A 75 -34.02 -10.91 11.08
N ARG A 76 -35.01 -10.37 10.39
CA ARG A 76 -36.31 -9.98 10.95
C ARG A 76 -37.37 -10.07 9.86
N GLN A 77 -38.04 -11.22 9.80
CA GLN A 77 -39.45 -11.21 9.43
C GLN A 77 -40.17 -10.20 10.33
N PRO A 78 -41.06 -9.38 9.75
CA PRO A 78 -42.43 -9.48 10.22
C PRO A 78 -43.41 -9.69 9.07
N GLU A 79 -44.42 -10.46 9.42
CA GLU A 79 -45.59 -10.85 8.65
C GLU A 79 -46.24 -9.68 7.90
N ALA A 80 -46.51 -9.85 6.61
CA ALA A 80 -47.51 -9.06 5.90
C ALA A 80 -48.54 -10.03 5.31
N LYS A 81 -49.65 -10.15 6.05
CA LYS A 81 -50.92 -10.69 5.57
C LYS A 81 -51.27 -10.10 4.20
N CYS A 82 -51.44 -10.95 3.20
CA CYS A 82 -52.30 -10.60 2.06
C CYS A 82 -53.75 -10.75 2.53
N ASP A 83 -54.30 -9.67 3.09
CA ASP A 83 -55.74 -9.53 3.31
C ASP A 83 -56.42 -9.15 1.98
N SER A 84 -57.50 -9.86 1.67
CA SER A 84 -58.34 -9.74 0.48
C SER A 84 -59.01 -8.37 0.33
N VAL A 85 -59.00 -7.76 -0.87
CA VAL A 85 -60.11 -6.94 -1.40
C VAL A 85 -60.13 -6.96 -2.94
N SER A 86 -61.31 -7.32 -3.48
CA SER A 86 -61.89 -7.13 -4.84
C SER A 86 -61.36 -7.90 -6.05
#